data_AF-X0SIH4-F1
#
_entry.id   AF-X0SIH4-F1
#
_cell.length_a   1.000
_cell.length_b   1.000
_cell.length_c   1.000
_cell.angle_alpha   90.00
_cell.angle_beta   90.00
_cell.angle_gamma   90.00
#
_symmetry.space_group_name_H-M   'P 1'
#
loop_
_entity.id
_entity.type
_entity.pdbx_description
1 polymer ?
#
loop_
_entity_poly.entity_id
_entity_poly.type
_entity_poly.pdbx_seq_one_letter_code
_entity_poly.pdbx_strand_id
1 'polypeptide(L)' 'VFEIADILLLDKDDMVQKGYGWMLKVASNHEPKKIFEYVMRNKKEMPRTALRYAIEKLSPDLRKQAMAKE' A
#
# COMPACT_ATOMS: atom_id res chain seq x y z
N VAL A 1 -1.71 -6.65 10.13
CA VAL A 1 -2.15 -5.63 9.15
C VAL A 1 -2.44 -6.20 7.77
N PHE A 2 -1.66 -7.17 7.27
CA PHE A 2 -1.86 -7.73 5.92
C PHE A 2 -3.20 -8.45 5.74
N GLU A 3 -3.62 -9.29 6.69
CA GLU A 3 -4.92 -10.00 6.61
C GLU A 3 -6.10 -9.04 6.43
N ILE A 4 -6.11 -7.93 7.18
CA ILE A 4 -7.14 -6.88 7.06
C ILE A 4 -7.04 -6.18 5.70
N ALA A 5 -5.82 -5.87 5.25
CA ALA A 5 -5.61 -5.24 3.95
C ALA A 5 -5.98 -6.15 2.77
N ASP A 6 -5.84 -7.48 2.92
CA ASP A 6 -6.27 -8.46 1.92
C ASP A 6 -7.81 -8.51 1.84
N ILE A 7 -8.51 -8.49 2.97
CA ILE A 7 -9.98 -8.42 3.02
C ILE A 7 -10.52 -7.16 2.33
N LEU A 8 -9.84 -6.02 2.52
CA LEU A 8 -10.28 -4.71 2.01
C LEU A 8 -9.68 -4.34 0.65
N LEU A 9 -8.85 -5.21 0.06
CA LEU A 9 -7.96 -4.86 -1.06
C LEU A 9 -8.69 -4.24 -2.27
N LEU A 10 -9.87 -4.76 -2.59
CA LEU A 10 -10.65 -4.37 -3.77
C LEU A 10 -11.93 -3.59 -3.41
N ASP A 11 -12.03 -3.13 -2.16
CA ASP A 11 -13.15 -2.29 -1.76
C ASP A 11 -13.16 -1.00 -2.60
N LYS A 12 -14.33 -0.64 -3.11
CA LYS A 12 -14.52 0.50 -4.01
C LYS A 12 -14.72 1.81 -3.25
N ASP A 13 -14.99 1.75 -1.96
CA ASP A 13 -15.16 2.93 -1.13
C ASP A 13 -13.81 3.63 -0.88
N ASP A 14 -13.74 4.91 -1.22
CA ASP A 14 -12.54 5.72 -1.12
C ASP A 14 -12.05 5.87 0.34
N MET A 15 -12.96 5.91 1.31
CA MET A 15 -12.61 5.99 2.73
C MET A 15 -12.03 4.67 3.23
N VAL A 16 -12.54 3.52 2.75
CA VAL A 16 -11.96 2.21 3.05
C VAL A 16 -10.54 2.12 2.48
N GLN A 17 -10.35 2.53 1.21
CA GLN A 17 -9.03 2.56 0.56
C GLN A 17 -8.02 3.43 1.31
N LYS A 18 -8.44 4.63 1.73
CA LYS A 18 -7.62 5.50 2.58
C LYS A 18 -7.32 4.86 3.92
N GLY A 19 -8.31 4.21 4.54
CA GLY A 19 -8.19 3.57 5.84
C GLY A 19 -7.12 2.48 5.87
N TYR A 20 -7.25 1.46 5.01
CA TYR A 20 -6.24 0.39 5.00
C TYR A 20 -4.90 0.85 4.42
N GLY A 21 -4.90 1.80 3.47
CA GLY A 21 -3.67 2.44 2.98
C GLY A 21 -2.92 3.17 4.09
N TRP A 22 -3.62 3.88 4.97
CA TRP A 22 -3.02 4.56 6.13
C TRP A 22 -2.52 3.56 7.18
N MET A 23 -3.25 2.46 7.42
CA MET A 23 -2.77 1.37 8.27
C MET A 23 -1.42 0.82 7.78
N LEU A 24 -1.29 0.55 6.47
CA LEU A 24 -0.04 0.10 5.86
C LEU A 24 1.07 1.15 5.97
N LYS A 25 0.74 2.43 5.78
CA LYS A 25 1.68 3.55 5.96
C LYS A 25 2.26 3.59 7.37
N VAL A 26 1.42 3.46 8.41
CA VAL A 26 1.91 3.49 9.81
C VAL A 26 2.78 2.27 10.10
N ALA A 27 2.38 1.09 9.63
CA ALA A 27 3.17 -0.13 9.77
C ALA A 27 4.54 -0.05 9.07
N SER A 28 4.64 0.70 7.96
CA SER A 28 5.89 0.88 7.22
C SER A 28 6.99 1.60 8.00
N ASN A 29 6.66 2.33 9.09
CA ASN A 29 7.66 2.93 9.96
C ASN A 29 8.51 1.88 10.70
N HIS A 30 7.97 0.69 10.92
CA HIS A 30 8.64 -0.41 11.62
C HIS A 30 9.08 -1.52 10.65
N GLU A 31 8.28 -1.81 9.62
CA GLU A 31 8.53 -2.91 8.68
C GLU A 31 8.49 -2.46 7.20
N PRO A 32 9.31 -1.48 6.79
CA PRO A 32 9.21 -0.86 5.45
C PRO A 32 9.38 -1.86 4.31
N LYS A 33 10.28 -2.86 4.47
CA LYS A 33 10.52 -3.90 3.47
C LYS A 33 9.29 -4.79 3.25
N LYS A 34 8.65 -5.25 4.33
CA LYS A 34 7.46 -6.10 4.23
C LYS A 34 6.27 -5.35 3.63
N ILE A 35 6.09 -4.06 3.97
CA ILE A 35 5.06 -3.22 3.34
C ILE A 35 5.33 -3.06 1.85
N PHE A 36 6.58 -2.78 1.47
CA PHE A 36 6.96 -2.68 0.06
C PHE A 36 6.66 -3.97 -0.71
N GLU A 37 7.08 -5.12 -0.19
CA GLU A 37 6.82 -6.43 -0.80
C GLU A 37 5.31 -6.71 -0.96
N TYR A 38 4.51 -6.40 0.06
CA TYR A 38 3.05 -6.50 0.00
C TYR A 38 2.45 -5.62 -1.10
N VAL A 39 2.86 -4.35 -1.17
CA VAL A 39 2.40 -3.41 -2.20
C VAL A 39 2.78 -3.91 -3.58
N MET A 40 4.02 -4.36 -3.78
CA MET A 40 4.49 -4.87 -5.07
C MET A 40 3.75 -6.13 -5.52
N ARG A 41 3.47 -7.05 -4.59
CA ARG A 41 2.68 -8.26 -4.85
C ARG A 41 1.28 -7.93 -5.35
N ASN A 42 0.64 -6.93 -4.77
CA ASN A 42 -0.75 -6.54 -5.05
C ASN A 42 -0.88 -5.38 -6.05
N LYS A 43 0.23 -4.84 -6.56
CA LYS A 43 0.32 -3.57 -7.32
C LYS A 43 -0.65 -3.49 -8.50
N LYS A 44 -0.89 -4.60 -9.18
CA LYS A 44 -1.76 -4.69 -10.36
C LYS A 44 -3.24 -4.43 -10.03
N GLU A 45 -3.68 -4.88 -8.86
CA GLU A 45 -5.10 -4.87 -8.47
C GLU A 45 -5.40 -3.82 -7.40
N MET A 46 -4.40 -3.46 -6.58
CA MET A 46 -4.54 -2.49 -5.51
C MET A 46 -4.97 -1.12 -6.06
N PRO A 47 -6.06 -0.53 -5.53
CA PRO A 47 -6.46 0.82 -5.86
C PRO A 47 -5.33 1.84 -5.65
N ARG A 48 -5.20 2.77 -6.61
CA ARG A 48 -4.15 3.79 -6.60
C ARG A 48 -4.14 4.65 -5.34
N THR A 49 -5.31 4.91 -4.75
CA THR A 49 -5.43 5.66 -3.49
C THR A 49 -4.68 4.93 -2.38
N ALA A 50 -5.06 3.69 -2.09
CA ALA A 50 -4.43 2.90 -1.03
C ALA A 50 -2.92 2.66 -1.25
N LEU A 51 -2.52 2.37 -2.49
CA LEU A 51 -1.11 2.19 -2.84
C LEU A 51 -0.28 3.42 -2.49
N ARG A 52 -0.75 4.62 -2.86
CA ARG A 52 -0.04 5.88 -2.60
C ARG A 52 0.09 6.17 -1.10
N TYR A 53 -0.94 5.85 -0.31
CA TYR A 53 -0.86 5.96 1.14
C TYR A 53 0.18 4.97 1.70
N ALA A 54 0.07 3.68 1.34
CA ALA A 54 0.90 2.61 1.87
C ALA A 54 2.41 2.87 1.70
N ILE A 55 2.81 3.51 0.59
CA ILE A 55 4.22 3.78 0.28
C ILE A 55 4.73 5.15 0.76
N GLU A 56 3.90 5.99 1.39
CA GLU A 56 4.24 7.41 1.63
C GLU A 56 5.54 7.60 2.43
N LYS A 57 5.79 6.72 3.40
CA LYS A 57 6.96 6.75 4.29
C LYS A 57 8.14 5.91 3.80
N LEU A 58 8.01 5.21 2.68
CA LEU A 58 9.12 4.47 2.08
C LEU A 58 10.14 5.40 1.42
N SER A 59 11.34 4.89 1.15
CA SER A 59 12.38 5.66 0.47
C SER A 59 11.93 6.12 -0.93
N PRO A 60 12.48 7.22 -1.46
CA PRO A 60 12.12 7.73 -2.78
C PRO A 60 12.23 6.68 -3.90
N ASP A 61 13.25 5.82 -3.85
CA ASP A 61 13.48 4.78 -4.85
C ASP A 61 12.39 3.70 -4.82
N LEU A 62 12.02 3.22 -3.62
CA LEU A 62 10.95 2.25 -3.46
C LEU A 62 9.60 2.85 -3.87
N ARG A 63 9.36 4.13 -3.56
CA ARG A 63 8.15 4.82 -4.01
C ARG A 63 8.08 4.91 -5.52
N LYS A 64 9.19 5.26 -6.18
CA LYS A 64 9.29 5.31 -7.64
C LYS A 64 9.02 3.93 -8.26
N GLN A 65 9.59 2.88 -7.69
CA GLN A 65 9.38 1.50 -8.15
C GLN A 65 7.93 1.04 -8.02
N ALA A 66 7.29 1.32 -6.88
CA ALA A 66 5.88 0.99 -6.64
C ALA A 66 4.93 1.78 -7.55
N MET A 67 5.26 3.02 -7.90
CA MET A 67 4.46 3.89 -8.78
C MET A 67 4.73 3.72 -10.28
N ALA A 68 5.80 3.02 -10.65
CA ALA A 68 6.13 2.78 -12.05
C ALA A 68 4.98 2.05 -12.76
N LYS A 69 4.60 2.49 -13.95
CA LYS A 69 3.69 1.70 -14.79
C LYS A 69 4.44 0.44 -15.23
N GLU A 70 3.74 -0.69 -15.19
CA GLU A 70 4.16 -1.89 -15.93
C GLU A 70 3.85 -1.71 -17.42
#